data_AF-A0AAV2ALP6-F1
#
_entry.id   AF-A0AAV2ALP6-F1
#
_cell.length_a   1.000
_cell.length_b   1.000
_cell.length_c   1.000
_cell.angle_alpha   90.00
_cell.angle_beta   90.00
_cell.angle_gamma   90.00
#
_symmetry.space_group_name_H-M   'P 1'
#
loop_
_entity.id
_entity.type
_entity.pdbx_description
1 polymer ?
#
loop_
_entity_poly.entity_id
_entity_poly.type
_entity_poly.pdbx_seq_one_letter_code
_entity_poly.pdbx_strand_id
1 'polypeptide(L)'
;MHSLKINSKNQNQVLISINILSFNDKLDIEIHPMNPKLMKCCTLNLSFVDKRTARILCEHEIAWLDIPQKEVFRLPFSGTLQNDSSEGSNFEFISKLVYSTGQMMEQTDSREYLPKIPEFLTNYVISCVPSGKLTDYPSLYKDIWNLYKEKILWDVKLKIKDTTLLAHKVILCARSSIFLAMLTGEMKEKKNGCIEIEDISINTMKKFLIFLYTNDLKELERDAVAELYYAADKYQVEQLRVLCSFHLMKTVSVDNVCKLLMLADQHNDCELRWELNDFIWKNDETVFKTSAWKELAETKPVLALKSIMWKYGEKENQQTIKLCDKISSHRKFLDDLRFLYESGIASDIVIRTKSSTFPVHKGILCASSSTFKDMFLNDAREKSTDFIEIENLEDETISKMLFLYTDSFGNIQWDTALKLYDASFKYEVYRLKFKCSCFLLKSLRLSNVCELLLLAQEHSDAHLKSAVEDYIW
;
A
#
# COMPACT_ATOMS: atom_id res chain seq x y z
N MET A 1 29.54 11.60 -10.68
CA MET A 1 28.77 10.35 -10.84
C MET A 1 29.40 9.30 -9.96
N HIS A 2 28.67 8.79 -8.97
CA HIS A 2 29.15 7.74 -8.06
C HIS A 2 28.31 6.48 -8.28
N SER A 3 28.92 5.30 -8.24
CA SER A 3 28.22 4.02 -8.44
C SER A 3 28.44 3.12 -7.23
N LEU A 4 27.37 2.82 -6.51
CA LEU A 4 27.33 1.81 -5.45
C LEU A 4 26.95 0.47 -6.09
N LYS A 5 27.52 -0.63 -5.57
CA LYS A 5 27.27 -1.97 -6.08
C LYS A 5 26.94 -2.91 -4.93
N ILE A 6 25.74 -3.46 -4.94
CA ILE A 6 25.31 -4.48 -3.99
C ILE A 6 25.65 -5.84 -4.58
N ASN A 7 26.45 -6.64 -3.87
CA ASN A 7 26.97 -7.92 -4.36
C ASN A 7 26.28 -9.12 -3.68
N SER A 8 26.11 -10.21 -4.43
CA SER A 8 25.71 -11.51 -3.91
C SER A 8 26.82 -12.12 -3.06
N LYS A 9 26.51 -12.46 -1.79
CA LYS A 9 27.47 -13.13 -0.88
C LYS A 9 27.94 -14.51 -1.38
N ASN A 10 27.07 -15.26 -2.04
CA ASN A 10 27.37 -16.66 -2.42
C ASN A 10 28.07 -16.80 -3.77
N GLN A 11 27.94 -15.80 -4.66
CA GLN A 11 28.46 -15.87 -6.03
C GLN A 11 29.43 -14.74 -6.38
N ASN A 12 29.64 -13.78 -5.46
CA ASN A 12 30.47 -12.60 -5.66
C ASN A 12 30.12 -11.80 -6.94
N GLN A 13 28.85 -11.84 -7.33
CA GLN A 13 28.30 -11.17 -8.50
C GLN A 13 27.54 -9.91 -8.08
N VAL A 14 27.67 -8.83 -8.85
CA VAL A 14 26.90 -7.59 -8.62
C VAL A 14 25.43 -7.85 -8.92
N LEU A 15 24.55 -7.60 -7.95
CA LEU A 15 23.10 -7.76 -8.09
C LEU A 15 22.45 -6.46 -8.54
N ILE A 16 22.79 -5.35 -7.87
CA ILE A 16 22.24 -4.02 -8.14
C ILE A 16 23.38 -3.01 -8.17
N SER A 17 23.38 -2.13 -9.17
CA SER A 17 24.24 -0.95 -9.23
C SER A 17 23.38 0.30 -9.05
N ILE A 18 23.69 1.12 -8.04
CA ILE A 18 23.00 2.38 -7.77
C ILE A 18 23.93 3.49 -8.20
N ASN A 19 23.61 4.15 -9.31
CA ASN A 19 24.31 5.32 -9.80
C ASN A 19 23.66 6.57 -9.23
N ILE A 20 24.47 7.37 -8.55
CA ILE A 20 24.07 8.65 -8.03
C ILE A 20 24.72 9.74 -8.89
N LEU A 21 23.86 10.45 -9.62
CA LEU A 21 24.22 11.53 -10.51
C LEU A 21 23.89 12.86 -9.81
N SER A 22 24.92 13.49 -9.25
CA SER A 22 24.81 14.85 -8.71
C SER A 22 24.92 15.85 -9.85
N PHE A 23 23.93 16.72 -9.93
CA PHE A 23 23.93 17.94 -10.74
C PHE A 23 23.82 19.14 -9.79
N ASN A 24 23.91 20.35 -10.33
CA ASN A 24 23.85 21.58 -9.53
C ASN A 24 22.49 21.76 -8.81
N ASP A 25 21.41 21.16 -9.32
CA ASP A 25 20.03 21.37 -8.89
C ASP A 25 19.24 20.05 -8.70
N LYS A 26 19.89 18.90 -8.85
CA LYS A 26 19.22 17.61 -8.75
C LYS A 26 20.21 16.50 -8.43
N LEU A 27 19.72 15.46 -7.78
CA LEU A 27 20.44 14.21 -7.61
C LEU A 27 19.53 13.14 -8.18
N ASP A 28 19.90 12.68 -9.37
CA ASP A 28 19.21 11.59 -10.03
C ASP A 28 19.83 10.29 -9.49
N ILE A 29 19.01 9.47 -8.83
CA ILE A 29 19.40 8.14 -8.38
C ILE A 29 18.87 7.15 -9.40
N GLU A 30 19.79 6.53 -10.13
CA GLU A 30 19.49 5.46 -11.06
C GLU A 30 19.87 4.12 -10.46
N ILE A 31 18.92 3.22 -10.37
CA ILE A 31 19.13 1.87 -9.89
C ILE A 31 19.10 0.94 -11.09
N HIS A 32 20.18 0.20 -11.27
CA HIS A 32 20.43 -0.70 -12.38
C HIS A 32 20.57 -2.12 -11.84
N PRO A 33 19.54 -2.96 -11.98
CA PRO A 33 19.65 -4.38 -11.71
C PRO A 33 20.62 -5.03 -12.71
N MET A 34 21.75 -5.53 -12.22
CA MET A 34 22.82 -6.05 -13.06
C MET A 34 22.62 -7.53 -13.42
N ASN A 35 22.02 -8.30 -12.51
CA ASN A 35 21.69 -9.72 -12.72
C ASN A 35 20.24 -10.02 -12.28
N PRO A 36 19.24 -9.42 -12.94
CA PRO A 36 17.88 -9.41 -12.43
C PRO A 36 17.19 -10.78 -12.48
N LYS A 37 17.72 -11.76 -13.24
CA LYS A 37 17.25 -13.15 -13.25
C LYS A 37 17.53 -13.92 -11.94
N LEU A 38 18.46 -13.44 -11.11
CA LEU A 38 18.80 -14.05 -9.82
C LEU A 38 17.90 -13.57 -8.67
N MET A 39 17.12 -12.51 -8.89
CA MET A 39 16.26 -11.89 -7.89
C MET A 39 14.80 -12.08 -8.33
N LYS A 40 14.05 -12.98 -7.69
CA LYS A 40 12.63 -13.24 -8.03
C LYS A 40 11.66 -12.35 -7.25
N CYS A 41 12.01 -11.96 -6.04
CA CYS A 41 11.34 -10.95 -5.23
C CYS A 41 12.42 -10.24 -4.44
N CYS A 42 12.49 -8.91 -4.51
CA CYS A 42 13.42 -8.12 -3.71
C CYS A 42 12.86 -6.78 -3.27
N THR A 43 13.23 -6.37 -2.07
CA THR A 43 12.95 -5.06 -1.49
C THR A 43 14.27 -4.34 -1.28
N LEU A 44 14.43 -3.14 -1.81
CA LEU A 44 15.55 -2.26 -1.58
C LEU A 44 15.08 -1.02 -0.84
N ASN A 45 15.57 -0.85 0.38
CA ASN A 45 15.38 0.36 1.16
C ASN A 45 16.62 1.20 1.02
N LEU A 46 16.46 2.38 0.45
CA LEU A 46 17.48 3.41 0.36
C LEU A 46 17.18 4.45 1.42
N SER A 47 18.12 4.69 2.31
CA SER A 47 17.97 5.67 3.37
C SER A 47 19.14 6.64 3.34
N PHE A 48 18.82 7.92 3.42
CA PHE A 48 19.80 8.99 3.53
C PHE A 48 19.75 9.50 4.96
N VAL A 49 20.88 9.46 5.66
CA VAL A 49 20.94 9.63 7.11
C VAL A 49 21.91 10.74 7.48
N ASP A 50 21.51 11.63 8.39
CA ASP A 50 22.41 12.56 9.05
C ASP A 50 23.10 11.85 10.23
N LYS A 51 24.42 11.71 10.14
CA LYS A 51 25.25 11.04 11.15
C LYS A 51 25.29 11.81 12.47
N ARG A 52 25.08 13.13 12.47
CA ARG A 52 25.11 13.95 13.70
C ARG A 52 23.89 13.72 14.57
N THR A 53 22.74 13.50 13.94
CA THR A 53 21.44 13.38 14.62
C THR A 53 20.87 11.96 14.58
N ALA A 54 21.54 11.03 13.86
CA ALA A 54 21.02 9.71 13.51
C ALA A 54 19.64 9.75 12.82
N ARG A 55 19.29 10.88 12.20
CA ARG A 55 17.99 11.11 11.57
C ARG A 55 18.01 10.64 10.13
N ILE A 56 17.00 9.84 9.74
CA ILE A 56 16.76 9.48 8.34
C ILE A 56 16.08 10.66 7.66
N LEU A 57 16.80 11.31 6.75
CA LEU A 57 16.38 12.49 5.97
C LEU A 57 15.45 12.09 4.82
N CYS A 58 15.76 10.98 4.16
CA CYS A 58 14.94 10.45 3.07
C CYS A 58 14.99 8.93 3.12
N GLU A 59 13.84 8.30 2.96
CA GLU A 59 13.75 6.86 2.80
C GLU A 59 12.96 6.57 1.51
N HIS A 60 13.51 5.69 0.68
CA HIS A 60 12.89 5.24 -0.54
C HIS A 60 12.93 3.73 -0.56
N GLU A 61 11.78 3.14 -0.30
CA GLU A 61 11.56 1.70 -0.38
C GLU A 61 11.07 1.35 -1.78
N ILE A 62 11.78 0.42 -2.41
CA ILE A 62 11.43 -0.13 -3.70
C ILE A 62 11.25 -1.62 -3.53
N ALA A 63 10.06 -2.12 -3.86
CA ALA A 63 9.78 -3.54 -3.90
C ALA A 63 9.64 -3.97 -5.36
N TRP A 64 10.58 -4.78 -5.84
CA TRP A 64 10.44 -5.51 -7.09
C TRP A 64 9.94 -6.92 -6.77
N LEU A 65 8.72 -7.20 -7.20
CA LEU A 65 8.09 -8.51 -6.98
C LEU A 65 8.28 -9.45 -8.19
N ASP A 66 9.12 -9.02 -9.16
CA ASP A 66 9.49 -9.69 -10.42
C ASP A 66 10.95 -9.31 -10.80
N ILE A 67 11.43 -9.69 -12.00
CA ILE A 67 12.75 -9.33 -12.56
C ILE A 67 12.97 -7.81 -12.36
N PRO A 68 13.89 -7.39 -11.46
CA PRO A 68 14.01 -5.98 -11.11
C PRO A 68 14.32 -5.15 -12.35
N GLN A 69 13.62 -4.02 -12.49
CA GLN A 69 13.77 -3.10 -13.60
C GLN A 69 14.61 -1.88 -13.20
N LYS A 70 15.12 -1.16 -14.20
CA LYS A 70 15.81 0.10 -13.95
C LYS A 70 14.82 1.07 -13.29
N GLU A 71 15.16 1.54 -12.09
CA GLU A 71 14.39 2.58 -11.41
C GLU A 71 15.19 3.87 -11.47
N VAL A 72 14.49 4.98 -11.72
CA VAL A 72 15.08 6.31 -11.65
C VAL A 72 14.16 7.16 -10.81
N PHE A 73 14.68 7.64 -9.70
CA PHE A 73 13.96 8.62 -8.90
C PHE A 73 14.85 9.82 -8.66
N ARG A 74 14.20 10.98 -8.68
CA ARG A 74 14.83 12.28 -8.57
C ARG A 74 14.62 12.83 -7.18
N LEU A 75 15.71 13.14 -6.52
CA LEU A 75 15.68 14.03 -5.37
C LEU A 75 15.88 15.46 -5.92
N PRO A 76 14.90 16.37 -5.79
CA PRO A 76 15.03 17.76 -6.24
C PRO A 76 15.90 18.57 -5.27
N PHE A 77 16.72 19.47 -5.79
CA PHE A 77 17.46 20.47 -5.01
C PHE A 77 17.38 21.85 -5.69
N SER A 78 17.74 22.93 -5.01
CA SER A 78 17.88 24.25 -5.63
C SER A 78 19.02 25.03 -4.99
N GLY A 79 20.23 25.00 -5.58
CA GLY A 79 21.34 25.88 -5.17
C GLY A 79 22.69 25.52 -5.81
N THR A 80 23.47 26.53 -6.24
CA THR A 80 24.80 26.33 -6.85
C THR A 80 25.86 25.87 -5.84
N LEU A 81 26.65 24.85 -6.21
CA LEU A 81 27.78 24.31 -5.45
C LEU A 81 28.86 25.39 -5.19
N GLN A 82 28.93 25.92 -3.96
CA GLN A 82 30.15 26.57 -3.47
C GLN A 82 31.04 25.57 -2.76
N ASN A 83 32.32 25.66 -3.09
CA ASN A 83 33.28 24.58 -2.94
C ASN A 83 34.12 24.76 -1.68
N ASP A 84 33.53 24.79 -0.48
CA ASP A 84 34.34 24.96 0.73
C ASP A 84 34.90 23.64 1.24
N SER A 85 36.23 23.52 1.12
CA SER A 85 37.05 22.38 1.48
C SER A 85 37.41 22.44 2.97
N SER A 86 36.72 21.68 3.81
CA SER A 86 37.28 21.07 5.03
C SER A 86 36.19 20.29 5.78
N GLU A 87 36.59 19.10 6.26
CA GLU A 87 35.84 18.15 7.09
C GLU A 87 34.82 17.24 6.39
N GLY A 88 34.86 15.95 6.76
CA GLY A 88 34.15 14.85 6.11
C GLY A 88 32.64 15.01 6.14
N SER A 89 31.95 14.35 5.19
CA SER A 89 30.50 14.45 5.03
C SER A 89 29.74 13.93 6.25
N ASN A 90 28.91 14.78 6.86
CA ASN A 90 28.01 14.44 7.97
C ASN A 90 26.85 13.50 7.58
N PHE A 91 26.82 12.98 6.36
CA PHE A 91 25.70 12.17 5.85
C PHE A 91 26.14 10.79 5.41
N GLU A 92 25.21 9.85 5.48
CA GLU A 92 25.37 8.46 5.08
C GLU A 92 24.25 8.05 4.14
N PHE A 93 24.59 7.29 3.11
CA PHE A 93 23.61 6.63 2.26
C PHE A 93 23.63 5.13 2.59
N ILE A 94 22.54 4.64 3.16
CA ILE A 94 22.38 3.26 3.61
C ILE A 94 21.43 2.57 2.65
N SER A 95 21.90 1.51 2.00
CA SER A 95 21.07 0.65 1.15
C SER A 95 20.88 -0.72 1.80
N LYS A 96 19.63 -1.16 1.97
CA LYS A 96 19.28 -2.49 2.48
C LYS A 96 18.50 -3.26 1.42
N LEU A 97 19.08 -4.33 0.89
CA LEU A 97 18.46 -5.19 -0.13
C LEU A 97 18.06 -6.55 0.48
N VAL A 98 16.77 -6.85 0.50
CA VAL A 98 16.22 -8.18 0.80
C VAL A 98 15.84 -8.84 -0.52
N TYR A 99 16.25 -10.07 -0.80
CA TYR A 99 15.86 -10.76 -2.04
C TYR A 99 15.66 -12.27 -1.87
N SER A 100 14.88 -12.87 -2.77
CA SER A 100 14.43 -14.25 -2.68
C SER A 100 15.52 -15.27 -3.07
N THR A 101 16.32 -15.65 -2.09
CA THR A 101 16.83 -17.02 -1.88
C THR A 101 16.41 -17.59 -0.51
N GLY A 102 15.61 -16.83 0.27
CA GLY A 102 15.18 -17.20 1.63
C GLY A 102 16.10 -16.70 2.76
N GLN A 103 17.07 -15.83 2.48
CA GLN A 103 17.95 -15.26 3.51
C GLN A 103 17.76 -13.74 3.63
N MET A 104 17.56 -13.26 4.87
CA MET A 104 17.75 -11.85 5.20
C MET A 104 19.22 -11.49 4.98
N MET A 105 19.50 -10.51 4.12
CA MET A 105 20.84 -9.95 3.98
C MET A 105 20.81 -8.49 4.37
N GLU A 106 21.44 -8.19 5.50
CA GLU A 106 21.83 -6.83 5.87
C GLU A 106 23.24 -6.62 5.30
N GLN A 107 23.38 -5.69 4.36
CA GLN A 107 24.69 -5.26 3.88
C GLN A 107 24.78 -3.76 4.15
N THR A 108 25.41 -3.41 5.27
CA THR A 108 25.77 -2.03 5.59
C THR A 108 27.00 -1.68 4.75
N ASP A 109 26.81 -1.31 3.49
CA ASP A 109 27.90 -0.76 2.69
C ASP A 109 28.00 0.74 3.01
N SER A 110 28.50 1.05 4.22
CA SER A 110 28.74 2.41 4.67
C SER A 110 29.96 2.97 3.93
N ARG A 111 29.76 3.58 2.76
CA ARG A 111 30.80 4.39 2.12
C ARG A 111 30.50 5.87 2.38
N GLU A 112 31.48 6.57 2.94
CA GLU A 112 31.47 8.02 3.09
C GLU A 112 31.14 8.67 1.75
N TYR A 113 30.02 9.40 1.70
CA TYR A 113 29.54 10.00 0.47
C TYR A 113 30.02 11.46 0.39
N LEU A 114 31.02 11.73 -0.46
CA LEU A 114 31.39 13.08 -0.92
C LEU A 114 30.84 13.28 -2.34
N PRO A 115 29.69 13.93 -2.43
CA PRO A 115 29.63 15.30 -2.92
C PRO A 115 29.00 16.16 -1.83
N LYS A 116 29.57 17.36 -1.63
CA LYS A 116 29.08 18.35 -0.68
C LYS A 116 27.61 18.60 -0.95
N ILE A 117 26.75 18.11 -0.06
CA ILE A 117 25.34 18.49 -0.03
C ILE A 117 25.30 19.82 0.71
N PRO A 118 24.88 20.91 0.04
CA PRO A 118 24.77 22.22 0.68
C PRO A 118 24.00 22.16 2.00
N GLU A 119 24.51 22.84 3.02
CA GLU A 119 23.98 22.81 4.38
C GLU A 119 22.51 23.24 4.47
N PHE A 120 22.06 24.11 3.54
CA PHE A 120 20.66 24.54 3.42
C PHE A 120 19.68 23.38 3.09
N LEU A 121 20.11 22.35 2.36
CA LEU A 121 19.26 21.20 2.00
C LEU A 121 19.03 20.26 3.18
N THR A 122 20.03 20.19 4.05
CA THR A 122 19.92 19.49 5.32
C THR A 122 18.88 20.17 6.18
N ASN A 123 18.92 21.51 6.27
CA ASN A 123 17.97 22.30 7.03
C ASN A 123 16.56 22.26 6.40
N TYR A 124 16.42 22.24 5.08
CA TYR A 124 15.14 22.16 4.36
C TYR A 124 14.41 20.81 4.52
N VAL A 125 15.12 19.68 4.39
CA VAL A 125 14.53 18.34 4.64
C VAL A 125 14.23 18.15 6.12
N ILE A 126 15.06 18.70 7.01
CA ILE A 126 14.85 18.68 8.46
C ILE A 126 13.71 19.61 8.90
N SER A 127 13.49 20.75 8.22
CA SER A 127 12.46 21.74 8.53
C SER A 127 11.11 21.38 7.92
N CYS A 128 11.05 20.80 6.71
CA CYS A 128 9.80 20.34 6.10
C CYS A 128 9.23 19.07 6.75
N VAL A 129 10.01 18.42 7.62
CA VAL A 129 9.56 17.30 8.42
C VAL A 129 9.56 17.76 9.89
N PRO A 130 8.42 18.22 10.46
CA PRO A 130 8.29 18.55 11.88
C PRO A 130 8.82 17.39 12.74
N SER A 131 10.06 17.51 13.23
CA SER A 131 10.80 16.65 14.19
C SER A 131 10.63 15.12 14.14
N GLY A 132 9.90 14.57 13.19
CA GLY A 132 9.49 13.18 13.06
C GLY A 132 10.09 12.51 11.83
N LYS A 133 9.84 11.22 11.69
CA LYS A 133 10.15 10.39 10.53
C LYS A 133 9.06 10.60 9.47
N LEU A 134 9.37 10.43 8.18
CA LEU A 134 8.33 10.40 7.14
C LEU A 134 7.30 9.27 7.37
N THR A 135 7.69 8.24 8.13
CA THR A 135 6.85 7.15 8.62
C THR A 135 5.95 7.53 9.80
N ASP A 136 6.12 8.73 10.38
CA ASP A 136 5.25 9.27 11.43
C ASP A 136 3.95 9.84 10.84
N TYR A 137 3.87 10.04 9.52
CA TYR A 137 2.64 10.46 8.87
C TYR A 137 1.65 9.31 8.72
N PRO A 138 0.41 9.46 9.19
CA PRO A 138 -0.60 8.44 9.00
C PRO A 138 -0.86 8.22 7.51
N SER A 139 -0.74 6.98 7.08
CA SER A 139 -1.23 6.55 5.79
C SER A 139 -2.76 6.41 5.83
N LEU A 140 -3.41 6.38 4.67
CA LEU A 140 -4.87 6.32 4.60
C LEU A 140 -5.40 5.07 5.30
N TYR A 141 -4.67 3.95 5.15
CA TYR A 141 -5.00 2.70 5.84
C TYR A 141 -4.90 2.83 7.36
N LYS A 142 -3.93 3.58 7.89
CA LYS A 142 -3.79 3.79 9.34
C LYS A 142 -4.94 4.63 9.88
N ASP A 143 -5.34 5.66 9.14
CA ASP A 143 -6.46 6.53 9.51
C ASP A 143 -7.80 5.78 9.50
N ILE A 144 -8.08 5.04 8.42
CA ILE A 144 -9.29 4.20 8.32
C ILE A 144 -9.27 3.12 9.40
N TRP A 145 -8.10 2.51 9.69
CA TRP A 145 -7.97 1.55 10.78
C TRP A 145 -8.20 2.18 12.16
N ASN A 146 -7.79 3.43 12.36
CA ASN A 146 -8.09 4.17 13.59
C ASN A 146 -9.59 4.39 13.75
N LEU A 147 -10.33 4.74 12.69
CA LEU A 147 -11.79 4.81 12.74
C LEU A 147 -12.41 3.48 13.18
N TYR A 148 -11.91 2.37 12.65
CA TYR A 148 -12.37 1.05 13.06
C TYR A 148 -12.13 0.79 14.55
N LYS A 149 -10.93 1.09 15.08
CA LYS A 149 -10.62 0.89 16.51
C LYS A 149 -11.42 1.81 17.42
N GLU A 150 -11.62 3.05 17.01
CA GLU A 150 -12.33 4.10 17.75
C GLU A 150 -13.85 3.97 17.67
N LYS A 151 -14.36 3.00 16.89
CA LYS A 151 -15.80 2.72 16.74
C LYS A 151 -16.59 3.87 16.12
N ILE A 152 -15.93 4.63 15.24
CA ILE A 152 -16.52 5.79 14.58
C ILE A 152 -17.19 5.33 13.29
N LEU A 153 -18.42 5.79 13.04
CA LEU A 153 -19.15 5.60 11.78
C LEU A 153 -19.28 4.14 11.27
N TRP A 154 -19.32 3.17 12.18
CA TRP A 154 -19.73 1.82 11.81
C TRP A 154 -21.18 1.81 11.31
N ASP A 155 -21.38 1.33 10.09
CA ASP A 155 -22.65 1.41 9.36
C ASP A 155 -23.14 0.02 8.88
N VAL A 156 -22.40 -1.06 9.18
CA VAL A 156 -22.79 -2.44 8.90
C VAL A 156 -22.44 -3.41 10.04
N LYS A 157 -23.33 -4.38 10.25
CA LYS A 157 -23.17 -5.47 11.22
C LYS A 157 -22.81 -6.77 10.51
N LEU A 158 -21.80 -7.47 10.98
CA LEU A 158 -21.50 -8.86 10.61
C LEU A 158 -21.88 -9.75 11.79
N LYS A 159 -22.94 -10.55 11.64
CA LYS A 159 -23.46 -11.43 12.69
C LYS A 159 -22.87 -12.83 12.50
N ILE A 160 -21.98 -13.22 13.39
CA ILE A 160 -21.28 -14.51 13.40
C ILE A 160 -21.79 -15.33 14.58
N LYS A 161 -22.70 -16.27 14.32
CA LYS A 161 -23.42 -17.03 15.35
C LYS A 161 -24.02 -16.07 16.39
N ASP A 162 -23.59 -16.17 17.64
CA ASP A 162 -24.06 -15.33 18.77
C ASP A 162 -23.26 -14.03 18.96
N THR A 163 -22.25 -13.77 18.11
CA THR A 163 -21.40 -12.58 18.19
C THR A 163 -21.66 -11.64 17.02
N THR A 164 -21.57 -10.33 17.24
CA THR A 164 -21.66 -9.34 16.16
C THR A 164 -20.38 -8.51 16.10
N LEU A 165 -19.81 -8.38 14.90
CA LEU A 165 -18.78 -7.41 14.58
C LEU A 165 -19.40 -6.22 13.86
N LEU A 166 -18.81 -5.05 14.06
CA LEU A 166 -19.20 -3.80 13.40
C LEU A 166 -18.08 -3.39 12.45
N ALA A 167 -18.44 -2.89 11.28
CA ALA A 167 -17.50 -2.51 10.24
C ALA A 167 -18.04 -1.32 9.41
N HIS A 168 -17.28 -0.95 8.39
CA HIS A 168 -17.63 0.12 7.45
C HIS A 168 -17.97 -0.47 6.08
N LYS A 169 -19.16 -0.17 5.54
CA LYS A 169 -19.61 -0.61 4.20
C LYS A 169 -18.62 -0.23 3.13
N VAL A 170 -18.11 1.01 3.17
CA VAL A 170 -17.12 1.49 2.19
C VAL A 170 -15.90 0.57 2.09
N ILE A 171 -15.41 0.01 3.20
CA ILE A 171 -14.24 -0.88 3.19
C ILE A 171 -14.61 -2.28 2.70
N LEU A 172 -15.75 -2.81 3.12
CA LEU A 172 -16.22 -4.11 2.63
C LEU A 172 -16.51 -4.09 1.12
N CYS A 173 -17.23 -3.07 0.65
CA CYS A 173 -17.58 -2.87 -0.75
C CYS A 173 -16.35 -2.64 -1.63
N ALA A 174 -15.36 -1.87 -1.17
CA ALA A 174 -14.13 -1.62 -1.92
C ALA A 174 -13.36 -2.93 -2.15
N ARG A 175 -13.27 -3.75 -1.11
CA ARG A 175 -12.31 -4.87 -1.06
C ARG A 175 -12.92 -6.22 -1.42
N SER A 176 -14.23 -6.30 -1.62
CA SER A 176 -14.95 -7.54 -1.93
C SER A 176 -16.14 -7.26 -2.84
N SER A 177 -16.13 -7.87 -4.02
CA SER A 177 -17.26 -7.88 -4.95
C SER A 177 -18.51 -8.53 -4.35
N ILE A 178 -18.35 -9.51 -3.46
CA ILE A 178 -19.46 -10.19 -2.78
C ILE A 178 -20.12 -9.25 -1.77
N PHE A 179 -19.35 -8.57 -0.92
CA PHE A 179 -19.93 -7.57 -0.02
C PHE A 179 -20.54 -6.40 -0.78
N LEU A 180 -19.90 -5.96 -1.86
CA LEU A 180 -20.45 -4.95 -2.76
C LEU A 180 -21.85 -5.38 -3.25
N ALA A 181 -21.98 -6.59 -3.78
CA ALA A 181 -23.27 -7.11 -4.26
C ALA A 181 -24.31 -7.20 -3.13
N MET A 182 -23.94 -7.72 -1.95
CA MET A 182 -24.83 -7.86 -0.79
C MET A 182 -25.35 -6.51 -0.28
N LEU A 183 -24.49 -5.49 -0.25
CA LEU A 183 -24.78 -4.20 0.39
C LEU A 183 -25.34 -3.15 -0.57
N THR A 184 -25.21 -3.35 -1.89
CA THR A 184 -25.70 -2.40 -2.90
C THR A 184 -26.86 -2.96 -3.73
N GLY A 185 -26.91 -4.28 -3.91
CA GLY A 185 -28.00 -4.99 -4.57
C GLY A 185 -29.28 -5.04 -3.74
N GLU A 186 -30.39 -5.44 -4.35
CA GLU A 186 -31.71 -5.57 -3.71
C GLU A 186 -31.82 -6.82 -2.82
N MET A 187 -30.85 -7.00 -1.91
CA MET A 187 -30.74 -8.14 -1.00
C MET A 187 -31.19 -7.77 0.42
N LYS A 188 -31.38 -8.78 1.28
CA LYS A 188 -31.84 -8.57 2.66
C LYS A 188 -30.81 -7.81 3.49
N GLU A 189 -29.54 -8.00 3.17
CA GLU A 189 -28.38 -7.43 3.82
C GLU A 189 -28.37 -5.91 3.68
N LYS A 190 -28.64 -5.38 2.48
CA LYS A 190 -28.83 -3.95 2.24
C LYS A 190 -29.96 -3.38 3.10
N LYS A 191 -31.12 -4.06 3.13
CA LYS A 191 -32.30 -3.60 3.89
C LYS A 191 -32.09 -3.61 5.40
N ASN A 192 -31.38 -4.62 5.90
CA ASN A 192 -31.21 -4.84 7.33
C ASN A 192 -29.92 -4.22 7.88
N GLY A 193 -28.98 -3.82 7.02
CA GLY A 193 -27.64 -3.38 7.40
C GLY A 193 -26.85 -4.46 8.15
N CYS A 194 -27.20 -5.74 7.94
CA CYS A 194 -26.66 -6.87 8.68
C CYS A 194 -26.42 -8.06 7.74
N ILE A 195 -25.21 -8.60 7.78
CA ILE A 195 -24.79 -9.78 7.03
C ILE A 195 -24.63 -10.94 8.03
N GLU A 196 -25.34 -12.04 7.78
CA GLU A 196 -25.25 -13.25 8.61
C GLU A 196 -24.16 -14.20 8.07
N ILE A 197 -23.31 -14.68 8.97
CA ILE A 197 -22.14 -15.50 8.65
C ILE A 197 -22.15 -16.72 9.58
N GLU A 198 -22.41 -17.89 9.02
CA GLU A 198 -22.63 -19.13 9.79
C GLU A 198 -21.41 -20.06 9.79
N ASP A 199 -20.59 -19.98 8.74
CA ASP A 199 -19.56 -20.95 8.35
C ASP A 199 -18.12 -20.46 8.57
N ILE A 200 -17.93 -19.27 9.15
CA ILE A 200 -16.61 -18.71 9.47
C ILE A 200 -16.54 -18.34 10.94
N SER A 201 -15.47 -18.76 11.60
CA SER A 201 -15.21 -18.45 13.00
C SER A 201 -15.00 -16.95 13.22
N ILE A 202 -15.36 -16.49 14.43
CA ILE A 202 -15.16 -15.11 14.84
C ILE A 202 -13.68 -14.67 14.76
N ASN A 203 -12.75 -15.59 15.04
CA ASN A 203 -11.32 -15.30 15.00
C ASN A 203 -10.84 -15.07 13.55
N THR A 204 -11.28 -15.94 12.64
CA THR A 204 -10.95 -15.81 11.22
C THR A 204 -11.59 -14.56 10.62
N MET A 205 -12.84 -14.24 10.97
CA MET A 205 -13.48 -13.01 10.51
C MET A 205 -12.76 -11.74 11.02
N LYS A 206 -12.23 -11.74 12.25
CA LYS A 206 -11.41 -10.63 12.74
C LYS A 206 -10.12 -10.46 11.92
N LYS A 207 -9.40 -11.55 11.64
CA LYS A 207 -8.19 -11.54 10.80
C LYS A 207 -8.51 -11.08 9.37
N PHE A 208 -9.62 -11.55 8.82
CA PHE A 208 -10.14 -11.13 7.53
C PHE A 208 -10.43 -9.62 7.50
N LEU A 209 -11.13 -9.08 8.50
CA LEU A 209 -11.38 -7.64 8.60
C LEU A 209 -10.07 -6.86 8.73
N ILE A 210 -9.15 -7.27 9.61
CA ILE A 210 -7.84 -6.60 9.74
C ILE A 210 -7.19 -6.46 8.36
N PHE A 211 -7.14 -7.54 7.57
CA PHE A 211 -6.60 -7.49 6.22
C PHE A 211 -7.34 -6.49 5.32
N LEU A 212 -8.67 -6.43 5.35
CA LEU A 212 -9.43 -5.46 4.55
C LEU A 212 -9.07 -4.01 4.88
N TYR A 213 -8.78 -3.71 6.16
CA TYR A 213 -8.45 -2.37 6.62
C TYR A 213 -6.98 -1.99 6.42
N THR A 214 -6.06 -2.93 6.58
CA THR A 214 -4.62 -2.63 6.69
C THR A 214 -3.79 -3.18 5.54
N ASN A 215 -4.36 -4.09 4.74
CA ASN A 215 -3.64 -4.90 3.75
C ASN A 215 -2.45 -5.67 4.36
N ASP A 216 -2.52 -5.97 5.66
CA ASP A 216 -1.44 -6.55 6.45
C ASP A 216 -1.88 -7.89 7.08
N LEU A 217 -0.96 -8.86 7.07
CA LEU A 217 -1.10 -10.21 7.62
C LEU A 217 0.05 -10.55 8.59
N LYS A 218 0.46 -9.59 9.42
CA LYS A 218 1.54 -9.77 10.42
C LYS A 218 1.40 -10.99 11.34
N GLU A 219 0.19 -11.53 11.53
CA GLU A 219 -0.08 -12.63 12.47
C GLU A 219 -0.97 -13.73 11.86
N LEU A 220 -0.46 -14.41 10.82
CA LEU A 220 -1.03 -15.67 10.35
C LEU A 220 -0.48 -16.85 11.15
N GLU A 221 -1.18 -17.22 12.22
CA GLU A 221 -1.00 -18.54 12.84
C GLU A 221 -1.29 -19.64 11.81
N ARG A 222 -0.42 -20.65 11.75
CA ARG A 222 -0.49 -21.74 10.76
C ARG A 222 -1.84 -22.45 10.76
N ASP A 223 -2.43 -22.62 11.94
CA ASP A 223 -3.65 -23.41 12.12
C ASP A 223 -4.91 -22.70 11.61
N ALA A 224 -4.85 -21.38 11.38
CA ALA A 224 -6.00 -20.58 10.93
C ALA A 224 -5.97 -20.24 9.43
N VAL A 225 -4.90 -20.60 8.70
CA VAL A 225 -4.72 -20.16 7.30
C VAL A 225 -5.76 -20.77 6.36
N ALA A 226 -6.15 -22.04 6.56
CA ALA A 226 -7.12 -22.71 5.69
C ALA A 226 -8.53 -22.11 5.82
N GLU A 227 -8.95 -21.74 7.03
CA GLU A 227 -10.25 -21.07 7.24
C GLU A 227 -10.22 -19.64 6.67
N LEU A 228 -9.09 -18.93 6.81
CA LEU A 228 -8.94 -17.60 6.22
C LEU A 228 -8.90 -17.65 4.69
N TYR A 229 -8.26 -18.67 4.11
CA TYR A 229 -8.31 -18.97 2.68
C TYR A 229 -9.75 -19.16 2.21
N TYR A 230 -10.52 -19.98 2.93
CA TYR A 230 -11.94 -20.19 2.66
C TYR A 230 -12.73 -18.87 2.69
N ALA A 231 -12.52 -18.03 3.72
CA ALA A 231 -13.17 -16.73 3.82
C ALA A 231 -12.78 -15.80 2.65
N ALA A 232 -11.50 -15.78 2.29
CA ALA A 232 -10.99 -15.00 1.17
C ALA A 232 -11.61 -15.40 -0.17
N ASP A 233 -11.74 -16.70 -0.43
CA ASP A 233 -12.38 -17.20 -1.63
C ASP A 233 -13.89 -16.91 -1.64
N LYS A 234 -14.58 -17.21 -0.52
CA LYS A 234 -16.03 -16.96 -0.36
C LYS A 234 -16.41 -15.51 -0.62
N TYR A 235 -15.60 -14.56 -0.13
CA TYR A 235 -15.83 -13.13 -0.31
C TYR A 235 -15.03 -12.53 -1.49
N GLN A 236 -14.41 -13.35 -2.34
CA GLN A 236 -13.66 -12.92 -3.53
C GLN A 236 -12.59 -11.85 -3.24
N VAL A 237 -11.87 -11.99 -2.12
CA VAL A 237 -10.72 -11.15 -1.76
C VAL A 237 -9.46 -11.83 -2.28
N GLU A 238 -9.24 -11.71 -3.59
CA GLU A 238 -8.22 -12.47 -4.31
C GLU A 238 -6.80 -12.32 -3.72
N GLN A 239 -6.42 -11.10 -3.34
CA GLN A 239 -5.12 -10.84 -2.70
C GLN A 239 -4.92 -11.67 -1.44
N LEU A 240 -5.94 -11.72 -0.58
CA LEU A 240 -5.89 -12.50 0.64
C LEU A 240 -5.85 -13.99 0.32
N ARG A 241 -6.64 -14.44 -0.67
CA ARG A 241 -6.68 -15.83 -1.10
C ARG A 241 -5.30 -16.31 -1.55
N VAL A 242 -4.65 -15.54 -2.43
CA VAL A 242 -3.30 -15.82 -2.94
C VAL A 242 -2.26 -15.82 -1.82
N LEU A 243 -2.32 -14.86 -0.89
CA LEU A 243 -1.44 -14.83 0.28
C LEU A 243 -1.65 -16.07 1.15
N CYS A 244 -2.90 -16.45 1.42
CA CYS A 244 -3.20 -17.68 2.15
C CYS A 244 -2.68 -18.92 1.42
N SER A 245 -2.85 -19.05 0.10
CA SER A 245 -2.27 -20.14 -0.70
C SER A 245 -0.75 -20.22 -0.52
N PHE A 246 -0.07 -19.07 -0.54
CA PHE A 246 1.37 -19.00 -0.34
C PHE A 246 1.79 -19.47 1.06
N HIS A 247 1.03 -19.09 2.09
CA HIS A 247 1.25 -19.56 3.45
C HIS A 247 0.94 -21.06 3.61
N LEU A 248 -0.12 -21.57 3.00
CA LEU A 248 -0.45 -23.00 2.98
C LEU A 248 0.68 -23.81 2.34
N MET A 249 1.25 -23.34 1.23
CA MET A 249 2.38 -24.00 0.58
C MET A 249 3.62 -24.16 1.46
N LYS A 250 3.86 -23.23 2.39
CA LYS A 250 4.96 -23.34 3.37
C LYS A 250 4.72 -24.42 4.43
N THR A 251 3.49 -24.89 4.57
CA THR A 251 3.10 -25.92 5.55
C THR A 251 2.96 -27.31 4.94
N VAL A 252 3.12 -27.46 3.62
CA VAL A 252 2.91 -28.73 2.92
C VAL A 252 3.86 -29.80 3.45
N SER A 253 3.29 -30.96 3.76
CA SER A 253 3.97 -32.16 4.19
C SER A 253 3.27 -33.40 3.61
N VAL A 254 3.91 -34.56 3.70
CA VAL A 254 3.30 -35.85 3.31
C VAL A 254 1.98 -36.10 4.05
N ASP A 255 1.87 -35.65 5.30
CA ASP A 255 0.69 -35.88 6.15
C ASP A 255 -0.52 -35.03 5.77
N ASN A 256 -0.31 -33.83 5.21
CA ASN A 256 -1.39 -32.87 4.95
C ASN A 256 -1.65 -32.58 3.46
N VAL A 257 -0.77 -33.02 2.55
CA VAL A 257 -0.87 -32.68 1.12
C VAL A 257 -2.20 -33.12 0.49
N CYS A 258 -2.73 -34.28 0.87
CA CYS A 258 -4.02 -34.76 0.35
C CYS A 258 -5.18 -33.85 0.77
N LYS A 259 -5.17 -33.38 2.02
CA LYS A 259 -6.20 -32.45 2.54
C LYS A 259 -6.11 -31.09 1.85
N LEU A 260 -4.90 -30.58 1.67
CA LEU A 260 -4.67 -29.32 0.95
C LEU A 260 -5.06 -29.43 -0.52
N LEU A 261 -4.83 -30.58 -1.16
CA LEU A 261 -5.23 -30.82 -2.54
C LEU A 261 -6.77 -30.82 -2.68
N MET A 262 -7.47 -31.43 -1.73
CA MET A 262 -8.94 -31.39 -1.68
C MET A 262 -9.47 -29.97 -1.49
N LEU A 263 -8.82 -29.17 -0.64
CA LEU A 263 -9.15 -27.76 -0.41
C LEU A 263 -8.96 -26.95 -1.70
N ALA A 264 -7.79 -27.06 -2.34
CA ALA A 264 -7.49 -26.35 -3.58
C ALA A 264 -8.46 -26.73 -4.72
N ASP A 265 -8.84 -28.01 -4.80
CA ASP A 265 -9.85 -28.49 -5.76
C ASP A 265 -11.25 -27.95 -5.46
N GLN A 266 -11.67 -27.93 -4.19
CA GLN A 266 -12.95 -27.39 -3.77
C GLN A 266 -13.10 -25.90 -4.13
N HIS A 267 -12.00 -25.14 -4.07
CA HIS A 267 -11.96 -23.71 -4.38
C HIS A 267 -11.55 -23.40 -5.82
N ASN A 268 -11.42 -24.42 -6.68
CA ASN A 268 -10.97 -24.28 -8.07
C ASN A 268 -9.63 -23.52 -8.22
N ASP A 269 -8.74 -23.63 -7.23
CA ASP A 269 -7.43 -22.98 -7.23
C ASP A 269 -6.46 -23.85 -8.04
N CYS A 270 -6.40 -23.58 -9.35
CA CYS A 270 -5.55 -24.27 -10.29
C CYS A 270 -4.07 -24.19 -9.89
N GLU A 271 -3.63 -23.04 -9.42
CA GLU A 271 -2.25 -22.76 -9.08
C GLU A 271 -1.82 -23.49 -7.80
N LEU A 272 -2.63 -23.45 -6.75
CA LEU A 272 -2.34 -24.22 -5.54
C LEU A 272 -2.37 -25.73 -5.83
N ARG A 273 -3.34 -26.21 -6.63
CA ARG A 273 -3.35 -27.62 -7.07
C ARG A 273 -2.10 -27.99 -7.84
N TRP A 274 -1.60 -27.10 -8.70
CA TRP A 274 -0.38 -27.33 -9.46
C TRP A 274 0.83 -27.54 -8.56
N GLU A 275 1.06 -26.63 -7.62
CA GLU A 275 2.17 -26.72 -6.66
C GLU A 275 2.05 -27.93 -5.73
N LEU A 276 0.83 -28.29 -5.32
CA LEU A 276 0.58 -29.49 -4.52
C LEU A 276 0.84 -30.79 -5.30
N ASN A 277 0.44 -30.84 -6.58
CA ASN A 277 0.75 -31.99 -7.44
C ASN A 277 2.25 -32.14 -7.69
N ASP A 278 2.98 -31.02 -7.85
CA ASP A 278 4.45 -31.05 -7.94
C ASP A 278 5.09 -31.59 -6.65
N PHE A 279 4.56 -31.23 -5.47
CA PHE A 279 4.99 -31.82 -4.20
C PHE A 279 4.68 -33.31 -4.11
N ILE A 280 3.44 -33.73 -4.46
CA ILE A 280 3.02 -35.14 -4.44
C ILE A 280 3.96 -35.95 -5.33
N TRP A 281 4.26 -35.44 -6.52
CA TRP A 281 5.15 -36.09 -7.46
C TRP A 281 6.57 -36.27 -6.91
N LYS A 282 7.15 -35.23 -6.32
CA LYS A 282 8.49 -35.30 -5.70
C LYS A 282 8.57 -36.28 -4.52
N ASN A 283 7.43 -36.72 -3.98
CA ASN A 283 7.33 -37.59 -2.81
C ASN A 283 6.40 -38.80 -3.05
N ASP A 284 6.17 -39.18 -4.31
CA ASP A 284 5.08 -40.07 -4.74
C ASP A 284 5.09 -41.43 -4.02
N GLU A 285 6.26 -42.06 -3.90
CA GLU A 285 6.44 -43.33 -3.20
C GLU A 285 5.97 -43.31 -1.75
N THR A 286 6.09 -42.15 -1.09
CA THR A 286 5.67 -41.98 0.31
C THR A 286 4.20 -41.60 0.40
N VAL A 287 3.75 -40.63 -0.40
CA VAL A 287 2.39 -40.10 -0.39
C VAL A 287 1.39 -41.20 -0.76
N PHE A 288 1.65 -41.99 -1.80
CA PHE A 288 0.71 -43.02 -2.28
C PHE A 288 0.53 -44.19 -1.31
N LYS A 289 1.44 -44.36 -0.35
CA LYS A 289 1.33 -45.38 0.71
C LYS A 289 0.50 -44.90 1.91
N THR A 290 0.29 -43.59 2.06
CA THR A 290 -0.45 -43.02 3.20
C THR A 290 -1.92 -43.43 3.19
N SER A 291 -2.54 -43.49 4.37
CA SER A 291 -3.99 -43.67 4.49
C SER A 291 -4.76 -42.49 3.89
N ALA A 292 -4.25 -41.27 4.03
CA ALA A 292 -4.86 -40.06 3.48
C ALA A 292 -4.98 -40.11 1.94
N TRP A 293 -3.99 -40.66 1.24
CA TRP A 293 -4.07 -40.84 -0.21
C TRP A 293 -5.10 -41.90 -0.61
N LYS A 294 -5.16 -43.01 0.13
CA LYS A 294 -6.17 -44.06 -0.11
C LYS A 294 -7.59 -43.52 0.08
N GLU A 295 -7.81 -42.77 1.15
CA GLU A 295 -9.07 -42.07 1.41
C GLU A 295 -9.41 -41.07 0.29
N LEU A 296 -8.44 -40.29 -0.19
CA LEU A 296 -8.63 -39.39 -1.33
C LEU A 296 -9.04 -40.15 -2.60
N ALA A 297 -8.38 -41.28 -2.90
CA ALA A 297 -8.67 -42.09 -4.08
C ALA A 297 -10.06 -42.73 -4.02
N GLU A 298 -10.53 -43.10 -2.82
CA GLU A 298 -11.87 -43.64 -2.61
C GLU A 298 -12.95 -42.54 -2.67
N THR A 299 -12.71 -41.39 -2.05
CA THR A 299 -13.71 -40.31 -1.91
C THR A 299 -13.76 -39.38 -3.12
N LYS A 300 -12.62 -39.12 -3.77
CA LYS A 300 -12.47 -38.25 -4.95
C LYS A 300 -11.59 -38.91 -6.02
N PRO A 301 -12.03 -40.03 -6.64
CA PRO A 301 -11.24 -40.81 -7.59
C PRO A 301 -10.77 -40.00 -8.81
N VAL A 302 -11.59 -39.06 -9.29
CA VAL A 302 -11.23 -38.18 -10.43
C VAL A 302 -10.08 -37.24 -10.06
N LEU A 303 -10.06 -36.71 -8.84
CA LEU A 303 -8.98 -35.84 -8.37
C LEU A 303 -7.68 -36.64 -8.20
N ALA A 304 -7.75 -37.81 -7.57
CA ALA A 304 -6.60 -38.71 -7.46
C ALA A 304 -6.06 -39.13 -8.84
N LEU A 305 -6.94 -39.45 -9.79
CA LEU A 305 -6.56 -39.76 -11.17
C LEU A 305 -5.89 -38.56 -11.84
N LYS A 306 -6.45 -37.35 -11.74
CA LYS A 306 -5.82 -36.12 -12.28
C LYS A 306 -4.42 -35.90 -11.70
N SER A 307 -4.23 -36.11 -10.40
CA SER A 307 -2.94 -36.00 -9.73
C SER A 307 -1.94 -37.06 -10.19
N ILE A 308 -2.37 -38.29 -10.46
CA ILE A 308 -1.51 -39.34 -11.05
C ILE A 308 -1.18 -39.01 -12.51
N MET A 309 -2.17 -38.59 -13.28
CA MET A 309 -2.02 -38.23 -14.69
C MET A 309 -1.14 -37.00 -14.89
N TRP A 310 -1.01 -36.12 -13.89
CA TRP A 310 -0.06 -35.01 -13.88
C TRP A 310 1.38 -35.45 -14.17
N LYS A 311 1.76 -36.69 -13.80
CA LYS A 311 3.04 -37.32 -14.12
C LYS A 311 3.27 -37.52 -15.63
N TYR A 312 2.21 -37.75 -16.39
CA TYR A 312 2.25 -38.22 -17.78
C TYR A 312 1.65 -37.23 -18.78
N GLY A 313 0.92 -36.21 -18.31
CA GLY A 313 0.43 -35.14 -19.17
C GLY A 313 1.59 -34.30 -19.70
N GLU A 314 1.53 -33.92 -20.97
CA GLU A 314 2.28 -32.75 -21.42
C GLU A 314 1.92 -31.61 -20.46
N LYS A 315 2.92 -30.87 -19.98
CA LYS A 315 2.67 -29.59 -19.31
C LYS A 315 1.98 -28.73 -20.36
N GLU A 316 0.65 -28.78 -20.44
CA GLU A 316 -0.10 -27.94 -21.35
C GLU A 316 0.42 -26.52 -21.16
N ASN A 317 0.52 -25.78 -22.26
CA ASN A 317 0.95 -24.38 -22.36
C ASN A 317 0.03 -23.41 -21.58
N GLN A 318 -0.48 -23.80 -20.42
CA GLN A 318 -0.99 -22.90 -19.42
C GLN A 318 0.21 -22.08 -18.94
N GLN A 319 0.27 -20.84 -19.41
CA GLN A 319 1.08 -19.79 -18.80
C GLN A 319 0.70 -19.73 -17.31
N THR A 320 1.34 -20.56 -16.49
CA THR A 320 1.15 -20.59 -15.06
C THR A 320 1.98 -19.43 -14.52
N ILE A 321 1.34 -18.26 -14.47
CA ILE A 321 1.83 -17.12 -13.70
C ILE A 321 2.10 -17.67 -12.29
N LYS A 322 3.35 -17.60 -11.81
CA LYS A 322 3.66 -18.16 -10.49
C LYS A 322 2.85 -17.42 -9.44
N LEU A 323 2.58 -18.08 -8.32
CA LEU A 323 1.84 -17.47 -7.22
C LEU A 323 2.46 -16.12 -6.78
N CYS A 324 3.79 -15.99 -6.82
CA CYS A 324 4.51 -14.74 -6.57
C CYS A 324 4.20 -13.65 -7.61
N ASP A 325 4.17 -13.99 -8.89
CA ASP A 325 3.86 -13.10 -10.02
C ASP A 325 2.37 -12.67 -10.00
N LYS A 326 1.50 -13.47 -9.38
CA LYS A 326 0.12 -13.06 -9.07
C LYS A 326 0.12 -12.02 -7.96
N ILE A 327 0.83 -12.24 -6.85
CA ILE A 327 0.94 -11.25 -5.75
C ILE A 327 1.42 -9.89 -6.28
N SER A 328 2.34 -9.87 -7.26
CA SER A 328 2.86 -8.64 -7.86
C SER A 328 1.87 -7.86 -8.73
N SER A 329 0.92 -8.55 -9.37
CA SER A 329 0.00 -7.99 -10.37
C SER A 329 -1.36 -7.55 -9.83
N HIS A 330 -1.68 -7.81 -8.55
CA HIS A 330 -2.98 -7.42 -7.98
C HIS A 330 -3.11 -5.91 -7.72
N ARG A 331 -4.33 -5.38 -7.93
CA ARG A 331 -4.71 -3.98 -7.68
C ARG A 331 -4.37 -3.52 -6.27
N LYS A 332 -3.77 -2.33 -6.14
CA LYS A 332 -3.40 -1.79 -4.83
C LYS A 332 -4.67 -1.39 -4.07
N PHE A 333 -4.63 -1.39 -2.73
CA PHE A 333 -5.74 -0.95 -1.87
C PHE A 333 -6.34 0.41 -2.29
N LEU A 334 -5.49 1.36 -2.70
CA LEU A 334 -5.93 2.68 -3.16
C LEU A 334 -6.69 2.62 -4.49
N ASP A 335 -6.43 1.62 -5.34
CA ASP A 335 -7.17 1.42 -6.59
C ASP A 335 -8.62 0.99 -6.30
N ASP A 336 -8.84 0.22 -5.24
CA ASP A 336 -10.18 -0.20 -4.81
C ASP A 336 -11.00 0.97 -4.25
N LEU A 337 -10.38 1.83 -3.44
CA LEU A 337 -11.01 3.06 -2.95
C LEU A 337 -11.27 4.05 -4.08
N ARG A 338 -10.34 4.16 -5.04
CA ARG A 338 -10.51 4.95 -6.25
C ARG A 338 -11.75 4.52 -7.05
N PHE A 339 -11.90 3.21 -7.25
CA PHE A 339 -13.06 2.65 -7.95
C PHE A 339 -14.38 3.04 -7.28
N LEU A 340 -14.46 3.00 -5.93
CA LEU A 340 -15.67 3.44 -5.23
C LEU A 340 -15.97 4.92 -5.42
N TYR A 341 -14.95 5.78 -5.35
CA TYR A 341 -15.15 7.21 -5.62
C TYR A 341 -15.63 7.46 -7.05
N GLU A 342 -14.95 6.89 -8.04
CA GLU A 342 -15.28 7.11 -9.46
C GLU A 342 -16.66 6.56 -9.84
N SER A 343 -17.11 5.48 -9.20
CA SER A 343 -18.43 4.88 -9.45
C SER A 343 -19.56 5.49 -8.60
N GLY A 344 -19.24 6.20 -7.52
CA GLY A 344 -20.21 6.71 -6.53
C GLY A 344 -20.93 5.60 -5.75
N ILE A 345 -20.53 4.34 -5.90
CA ILE A 345 -21.20 3.21 -5.27
C ILE A 345 -20.96 3.24 -3.76
N ALA A 346 -22.02 2.99 -2.98
CA ALA A 346 -22.00 2.99 -1.51
C ALA A 346 -21.63 4.36 -0.87
N SER A 347 -21.76 5.44 -1.64
CA SER A 347 -21.68 6.80 -1.09
C SER A 347 -22.84 7.08 -0.14
N ASP A 348 -22.53 7.64 1.03
CA ASP A 348 -23.46 7.92 2.12
C ASP A 348 -23.60 9.43 2.39
N ILE A 349 -22.96 10.25 1.56
CA ILE A 349 -23.09 11.71 1.57
C ILE A 349 -22.73 12.32 0.21
N VAL A 350 -23.26 13.51 -0.06
CA VAL A 350 -22.96 14.30 -1.27
C VAL A 350 -22.32 15.64 -0.88
N ILE A 351 -21.16 15.96 -1.44
CA ILE A 351 -20.63 17.34 -1.39
C ILE A 351 -21.28 18.12 -2.54
N ARG A 352 -21.91 19.26 -2.23
CA ARG A 352 -22.50 20.17 -3.21
C ARG A 352 -21.67 21.44 -3.31
N THR A 353 -21.27 21.78 -4.52
CA THR A 353 -20.71 23.10 -4.86
C THR A 353 -21.79 23.96 -5.51
N LYS A 354 -21.43 25.16 -5.96
CA LYS A 354 -22.35 26.04 -6.70
C LYS A 354 -22.85 25.43 -8.02
N SER A 355 -22.07 24.55 -8.63
CA SER A 355 -22.30 24.04 -9.99
C SER A 355 -22.38 22.52 -10.10
N SER A 356 -21.84 21.79 -9.13
CA SER A 356 -21.70 20.33 -9.21
C SER A 356 -21.99 19.63 -7.88
N THR A 357 -22.16 18.31 -7.98
CA THR A 357 -22.36 17.44 -6.82
C THR A 357 -21.43 16.26 -6.89
N PHE A 358 -20.85 15.88 -5.76
CA PHE A 358 -19.84 14.83 -5.65
C PHE A 358 -20.28 13.80 -4.62
N PRO A 359 -20.73 12.60 -5.04
CA PRO A 359 -21.03 11.51 -4.12
C PRO A 359 -19.73 11.02 -3.48
N VAL A 360 -19.67 11.00 -2.15
CA VAL A 360 -18.49 10.65 -1.36
C VAL A 360 -18.87 9.82 -0.14
N HIS A 361 -17.86 9.46 0.66
CA HIS A 361 -17.99 8.51 1.76
C HIS A 361 -17.57 9.16 3.08
N LYS A 362 -18.50 9.28 4.05
CA LYS A 362 -18.25 9.88 5.38
C LYS A 362 -17.04 9.24 6.06
N GLY A 363 -16.93 7.91 6.01
CA GLY A 363 -15.80 7.19 6.58
C GLY A 363 -14.43 7.60 6.01
N ILE A 364 -14.34 7.90 4.71
CA ILE A 364 -13.07 8.31 4.09
C ILE A 364 -12.75 9.78 4.40
N LEU A 365 -13.78 10.64 4.42
CA LEU A 365 -13.63 12.04 4.83
C LEU A 365 -13.18 12.15 6.29
N CYS A 366 -13.82 11.44 7.22
CA CYS A 366 -13.45 11.40 8.63
C CYS A 366 -12.06 10.85 8.89
N ALA A 367 -11.64 9.85 8.11
CA ALA A 367 -10.29 9.31 8.23
C ALA A 367 -9.26 10.38 7.86
N SER A 368 -9.59 11.22 6.88
CA SER A 368 -8.64 12.17 6.31
C SER A 368 -8.71 13.58 6.94
N SER A 369 -9.73 13.88 7.73
CA SER A 369 -10.05 15.22 8.22
C SER A 369 -10.76 15.18 9.57
N SER A 370 -10.17 15.80 10.57
CA SER A 370 -10.80 16.07 11.86
C SER A 370 -12.01 17.01 11.70
N THR A 371 -11.94 18.01 10.83
CA THR A 371 -13.08 18.89 10.54
C THR A 371 -14.30 18.13 10.04
N PHE A 372 -14.15 17.20 9.08
CA PHE A 372 -15.27 16.37 8.62
C PHE A 372 -15.73 15.38 9.71
N LYS A 373 -14.80 14.86 10.52
CA LYS A 373 -15.14 14.03 11.68
C LYS A 373 -16.02 14.78 12.69
N ASP A 374 -15.66 16.01 13.04
CA ASP A 374 -16.46 16.84 13.94
C ASP A 374 -17.79 17.25 13.30
N MET A 375 -17.80 17.59 12.02
CA MET A 375 -19.01 17.91 11.26
C MET A 375 -20.04 16.77 11.30
N PHE A 376 -19.63 15.52 11.16
CA PHE A 376 -20.57 14.39 11.15
C PHE A 376 -20.92 13.84 12.54
N LEU A 377 -20.03 14.00 13.52
CA LEU A 377 -20.25 13.45 14.87
C LEU A 377 -20.90 14.45 15.82
N ASN A 378 -20.54 15.74 15.70
CA ASN A 378 -20.88 16.78 16.67
C ASN A 378 -21.86 17.83 16.12
N ASP A 379 -21.85 18.15 14.82
CA ASP A 379 -22.82 19.13 14.27
C ASP A 379 -24.19 18.48 14.01
N ALA A 380 -25.23 19.01 14.68
CA ALA A 380 -26.58 18.47 14.60
C ALA A 380 -27.22 18.65 13.22
N ARG A 381 -26.80 19.67 12.45
CA ARG A 381 -27.34 19.91 11.10
C ARG A 381 -26.85 18.86 10.12
N GLU A 382 -25.54 18.73 9.97
CA GLU A 382 -24.88 17.83 9.01
C GLU A 382 -24.96 16.35 9.41
N LYS A 383 -25.26 16.08 10.68
CA LYS A 383 -25.67 14.75 11.14
C LYS A 383 -27.00 14.28 10.55
N SER A 384 -27.90 15.21 10.23
CA SER A 384 -29.24 14.94 9.73
C SER A 384 -29.39 15.06 8.22
N THR A 385 -28.44 15.70 7.54
CA THR A 385 -28.45 15.86 6.08
C THR A 385 -27.68 14.74 5.37
N ASP A 386 -28.07 14.50 4.12
CA ASP A 386 -27.38 13.62 3.18
C ASP A 386 -26.36 14.38 2.30
N PHE A 387 -26.12 15.67 2.61
CA PHE A 387 -25.17 16.51 1.87
C PHE A 387 -24.42 17.53 2.76
N ILE A 388 -23.28 18.02 2.23
CA ILE A 388 -22.52 19.18 2.73
C ILE A 388 -22.46 20.23 1.63
N GLU A 389 -22.69 21.49 1.96
CA GLU A 389 -22.47 22.62 1.05
C GLU A 389 -21.07 23.21 1.20
N ILE A 390 -20.33 23.26 0.09
CA ILE A 390 -19.02 23.91 -0.02
C ILE A 390 -19.09 24.94 -1.15
N GLU A 391 -19.52 26.15 -0.80
CA GLU A 391 -19.71 27.23 -1.80
C GLU A 391 -18.42 27.96 -2.20
N ASN A 392 -17.37 27.84 -1.38
CA ASN A 392 -16.14 28.62 -1.50
C ASN A 392 -15.01 27.87 -2.25
N LEU A 393 -15.26 26.64 -2.72
CA LEU A 393 -14.30 25.89 -3.53
C LEU A 393 -14.90 25.61 -4.91
N GLU A 394 -14.07 25.76 -5.93
CA GLU A 394 -14.41 25.41 -7.32
C GLU A 394 -14.49 23.89 -7.53
N ASP A 395 -15.26 23.49 -8.53
CA ASP A 395 -15.49 22.08 -8.87
C ASP A 395 -14.19 21.33 -9.16
N GLU A 396 -13.21 21.99 -9.79
CA GLU A 396 -11.90 21.38 -10.06
C GLU A 396 -11.17 21.05 -8.75
N THR A 397 -11.19 21.96 -7.77
CA THR A 397 -10.58 21.74 -6.45
C THR A 397 -11.23 20.59 -5.69
N ILE A 398 -12.57 20.53 -5.69
CA ILE A 398 -13.30 19.42 -5.07
C ILE A 398 -13.06 18.11 -5.81
N SER A 399 -13.04 18.12 -7.15
CA SER A 399 -12.71 16.93 -7.92
C SER A 399 -11.31 16.40 -7.61
N LYS A 400 -10.36 17.28 -7.26
CA LYS A 400 -9.01 16.90 -6.83
C LYS A 400 -8.95 16.41 -5.38
N MET A 401 -10.02 16.52 -4.59
CA MET A 401 -10.18 15.77 -3.34
C MET A 401 -10.32 14.26 -3.57
N LEU A 402 -10.36 13.76 -4.81
CA LEU A 402 -10.03 12.36 -5.13
C LEU A 402 -8.67 11.94 -4.53
N PHE A 403 -7.77 12.89 -4.27
CA PHE A 403 -6.56 12.66 -3.49
C PHE A 403 -6.83 11.96 -2.15
N LEU A 404 -7.96 12.23 -1.48
CA LEU A 404 -8.34 11.57 -0.22
C LEU A 404 -8.51 10.04 -0.39
N TYR A 405 -8.78 9.58 -1.61
CA TYR A 405 -8.96 8.16 -1.95
C TYR A 405 -7.70 7.54 -2.56
N THR A 406 -6.87 8.34 -3.24
CA THR A 406 -5.78 7.84 -4.10
C THR A 406 -4.38 8.23 -3.64
N ASP A 407 -4.25 9.20 -2.72
CA ASP A 407 -2.99 9.86 -2.37
C ASP A 407 -2.22 10.46 -3.58
N SER A 408 -2.93 10.69 -4.69
CA SER A 408 -2.40 11.18 -5.96
C SER A 408 -3.24 12.33 -6.49
N PHE A 409 -2.55 13.38 -6.97
CA PHE A 409 -3.18 14.52 -7.63
C PHE A 409 -3.29 14.35 -9.15
N GLY A 410 -2.60 13.35 -9.72
CA GLY A 410 -2.28 13.33 -11.13
C GLY A 410 -1.55 14.61 -11.55
N ASN A 411 -1.91 15.18 -12.70
CA ASN A 411 -1.44 16.50 -13.09
C ASN A 411 -2.29 17.58 -12.40
N ILE A 412 -1.63 18.47 -11.66
CA ILE A 412 -2.23 19.69 -11.09
C ILE A 412 -1.45 20.91 -11.53
N GLN A 413 -2.17 22.03 -11.65
CA GLN A 413 -1.59 23.33 -11.94
C GLN A 413 -1.23 24.06 -10.65
N TRP A 414 -0.40 25.10 -10.77
CA TRP A 414 0.03 25.94 -9.65
C TRP A 414 -1.16 26.53 -8.88
N ASP A 415 -2.09 27.18 -9.57
CA ASP A 415 -3.25 27.84 -8.94
C ASP A 415 -4.15 26.84 -8.18
N THR A 416 -4.37 25.66 -8.77
CA THR A 416 -5.10 24.56 -8.12
C THR A 416 -4.37 24.08 -6.88
N ALA A 417 -3.03 24.01 -6.91
CA ALA A 417 -2.23 23.59 -5.77
C ALA A 417 -2.27 24.59 -4.60
N LEU A 418 -2.28 25.90 -4.88
CA LEU A 418 -2.48 26.94 -3.85
C LEU A 418 -3.86 26.79 -3.20
N LYS A 419 -4.93 26.68 -4.00
CA LYS A 419 -6.30 26.48 -3.51
C LYS A 419 -6.45 25.19 -2.68
N LEU A 420 -5.80 24.11 -3.09
CA LEU A 420 -5.78 22.85 -2.34
C LEU A 420 -4.97 22.98 -1.03
N TYR A 421 -3.90 23.78 -1.04
CA TYR A 421 -3.15 24.10 0.17
C TYR A 421 -4.03 24.89 1.15
N ASP A 422 -4.76 25.91 0.71
CA ASP A 422 -5.73 26.63 1.55
C ASP A 422 -6.82 25.71 2.13
N ALA A 423 -7.40 24.88 1.27
CA ALA A 423 -8.40 23.91 1.67
C ALA A 423 -7.86 22.94 2.73
N SER A 424 -6.57 22.59 2.66
CA SER A 424 -5.96 21.68 3.62
C SER A 424 -5.96 22.20 5.05
N PHE A 425 -5.86 23.52 5.26
CA PHE A 425 -5.99 24.12 6.59
C PHE A 425 -7.45 24.21 7.01
N LYS A 426 -8.32 24.67 6.12
CA LYS A 426 -9.77 24.81 6.40
C LYS A 426 -10.43 23.50 6.81
N TYR A 427 -10.05 22.40 6.16
CA TYR A 427 -10.59 21.06 6.42
C TYR A 427 -9.61 20.18 7.20
N GLU A 428 -8.51 20.74 7.72
CA GLU A 428 -7.51 20.02 8.51
C GLU A 428 -7.02 18.70 7.85
N VAL A 429 -6.86 18.73 6.53
CA VAL A 429 -6.36 17.58 5.75
C VAL A 429 -4.84 17.65 5.67
N TYR A 430 -4.17 17.15 6.71
CA TYR A 430 -2.71 17.26 6.82
C TYR A 430 -1.92 16.68 5.63
N ARG A 431 -2.38 15.57 5.05
CA ARG A 431 -1.69 14.94 3.91
C ARG A 431 -1.81 15.75 2.62
N LEU A 432 -2.96 16.40 2.44
CA LEU A 432 -3.18 17.33 1.34
C LEU A 432 -2.23 18.51 1.47
N LYS A 433 -2.13 19.09 2.68
CA LYS A 433 -1.16 20.15 3.00
C LYS A 433 0.24 19.76 2.57
N PHE A 434 0.73 18.62 3.08
CA PHE A 434 2.09 18.14 2.83
C PHE A 434 2.39 17.95 1.33
N LYS A 435 1.48 17.28 0.62
CA LYS A 435 1.69 17.02 -0.82
C LYS A 435 1.58 18.29 -1.66
N CYS A 436 0.70 19.23 -1.30
CA CYS A 436 0.66 20.55 -1.92
C CYS A 436 1.95 21.33 -1.67
N SER A 437 2.44 21.39 -0.43
CA SER A 437 3.75 22.02 -0.12
C SER A 437 4.86 21.46 -0.99
N CYS A 438 4.94 20.13 -1.11
CA CYS A 438 5.93 19.46 -1.94
C CYS A 438 5.80 19.84 -3.43
N PHE A 439 4.58 19.91 -3.97
CA PHE A 439 4.37 20.30 -5.36
C PHE A 439 4.71 21.78 -5.60
N LEU A 440 4.27 22.67 -4.72
CA LEU A 440 4.49 24.11 -4.80
C LEU A 440 5.98 24.42 -4.72
N LEU A 441 6.71 23.81 -3.78
CA LEU A 441 8.16 24.00 -3.68
C LEU A 441 8.91 23.44 -4.91
N LYS A 442 8.49 22.28 -5.43
CA LYS A 442 9.06 21.72 -6.68
C LYS A 442 8.79 22.58 -7.91
N SER A 443 7.72 23.37 -7.89
CA SER A 443 7.28 24.21 -9.00
C SER A 443 7.64 25.69 -8.81
N LEU A 444 8.41 26.00 -7.77
CA LEU A 444 8.80 27.35 -7.38
C LEU A 444 9.73 27.98 -8.41
N ARG A 445 9.48 29.25 -8.70
CA ARG A 445 10.22 30.09 -9.65
C ARG A 445 10.27 31.50 -9.11
N LEU A 446 11.24 32.29 -9.57
CA LEU A 446 11.30 33.73 -9.23
C LEU A 446 10.00 34.48 -9.54
N SER A 447 9.22 34.04 -10.54
CA SER A 447 7.95 34.66 -10.92
C SER A 447 6.79 34.40 -9.95
N ASN A 448 6.84 33.34 -9.14
CA ASN A 448 5.75 32.93 -8.24
C ASN A 448 6.19 32.79 -6.77
N VAL A 449 7.44 33.08 -6.45
CA VAL A 449 8.00 32.96 -5.10
C VAL A 449 7.29 33.84 -4.07
N CYS A 450 6.95 35.08 -4.43
CA CYS A 450 6.26 36.01 -3.54
C CYS A 450 4.84 35.54 -3.20
N GLU A 451 4.14 34.93 -4.17
CA GLU A 451 2.80 34.40 -3.98
C GLU A 451 2.81 33.26 -2.95
N LEU A 452 3.75 32.31 -3.08
CA LEU A 452 3.88 31.21 -2.11
C LEU A 452 4.32 31.71 -0.73
N LEU A 453 5.15 32.75 -0.66
CA LEU A 453 5.57 33.36 0.61
C LEU A 453 4.38 33.99 1.34
N LEU A 454 3.53 34.74 0.61
CA LEU A 454 2.31 35.34 1.17
C LEU A 454 1.35 34.26 1.67
N LEU A 455 1.18 33.18 0.89
CA LEU A 455 0.33 32.05 1.29
C LEU A 455 0.84 31.37 2.57
N ALA A 456 2.15 31.15 2.68
CA ALA A 456 2.75 30.56 3.88
C ALA A 456 2.57 31.48 5.10
N GLN A 457 2.64 32.81 4.92
CA GLN A 457 2.39 33.78 5.98
C GLN A 457 0.92 33.80 6.41
N GLU A 458 -0.02 33.74 5.47
CA GLU A 458 -1.46 33.70 5.74
C GLU A 458 -1.83 32.53 6.67
N HIS A 459 -1.29 31.35 6.40
CA HIS A 459 -1.52 30.16 7.23
C HIS A 459 -0.58 30.02 8.43
N SER A 460 0.29 31.01 8.66
CA SER A 460 1.34 30.93 9.69
C SER A 460 2.19 29.65 9.60
N ASP A 461 2.42 29.14 8.39
CA ASP A 461 3.25 27.96 8.15
C ASP A 461 4.73 28.34 8.14
N ALA A 462 5.34 28.33 9.32
CA ALA A 462 6.74 28.67 9.50
C ALA A 462 7.69 27.80 8.66
N HIS A 463 7.33 26.54 8.41
CA HIS A 463 8.17 25.62 7.65
C HIS A 463 8.15 25.95 6.17
N LEU A 464 6.96 26.11 5.58
CA LEU A 464 6.84 26.53 4.18
C LEU A 464 7.42 27.93 3.97
N LYS A 465 7.20 28.85 4.91
CA LYS A 465 7.75 30.20 4.87
C LYS A 465 9.29 30.17 4.83
N SER A 466 9.92 29.47 5.77
CA SER A 466 11.38 29.33 5.81
C SER A 466 11.93 28.72 4.52
N ALA A 467 11.27 27.69 3.99
CA ALA A 467 11.65 27.05 2.73
C ALA A 467 11.58 28.00 1.53
N VAL A 468 10.62 28.91 1.50
CA VAL A 468 10.49 29.92 0.44
C VAL A 468 11.50 31.04 0.62
N GLU A 469 11.76 31.47 1.85
CA GLU A 469 12.80 32.47 2.17
C GLU A 469 14.20 31.97 1.78
N ASP A 470 14.52 30.71 2.06
CA ASP A 470 15.79 30.06 1.65
C ASP A 470 15.95 29.94 0.13
N TYR A 471 14.87 30.02 -0.65
CA TYR A 471 14.95 30.06 -2.12
C TYR A 471 15.23 31.48 -2.64
N ILE A 472 14.83 32.51 -1.88
CA ILE A 472 15.02 33.92 -2.25
C ILE A 472 16.47 34.37 -1.99
N TRP A 473 17.05 33.93 -0.87
CA TRP A 473 18.37 34.33 -0.36
C TRP A 473 19.41 33.25 -0.57
#